data_AF-A0A836G7F8-F1
#
_entry.id   AF-A0A836G7F8-F1
#
_cell.length_a   1.000
_cell.length_b   1.000
_cell.length_c   1.000
_cell.angle_alpha   90.00
_cell.angle_beta   90.00
_cell.angle_gamma   90.00
#
_symmetry.space_group_name_H-M   'P 1'
#
loop_
_entity.id
_entity.type
_entity.pdbx_description
1 polymer ?
#
loop_
_entity_poly.entity_id
_entity_poly.type
_entity_poly.pdbx_seq_one_letter_code
_entity_poly.pdbx_strand_id
1 'polypeptide(L)' 'MVYICGECHHDNEIRAKDAIRCRECGYRIMYKKRTKRRMFFNVLDVI' A
#
# COMPACT_ATOMS: atom_id res chain seq x y z
N MET A 1 1.40 9.05 -1.61
CA MET A 1 0.95 7.70 -2.02
C MET A 1 0.13 7.13 -0.87
N VAL A 2 -0.92 6.39 -1.16
CA VAL A 2 -1.76 5.78 -0.11
C VAL A 2 -1.19 4.43 0.27
N TYR A 3 -0.97 4.24 1.56
CA TYR A 3 -0.54 2.98 2.17
C TYR A 3 -1.66 2.44 3.05
N ILE A 4 -1.78 1.12 3.16
CA ILE A 4 -2.78 0.46 3.98
C ILE A 4 -2.09 -0.11 5.21
N CYS A 5 -2.62 0.17 6.40
CA CYS A 5 -2.10 -0.40 7.64
C CYS A 5 -2.27 -1.93 7.69
N GLY A 6 -1.28 -2.66 8.18
CA GLY A 6 -1.38 -4.13 8.30
C GLY A 6 -2.36 -4.63 9.37
N GLU A 7 -2.67 -3.84 10.40
CA GLU A 7 -3.61 -4.23 11.46
C GLU A 7 -5.00 -3.62 11.25
N CYS A 8 -5.12 -2.29 11.30
CA CYS A 8 -6.42 -1.62 11.19
C CYS A 8 -6.95 -1.49 9.75
N HIS A 9 -6.14 -1.85 8.73
CA HIS A 9 -6.51 -1.76 7.31
C HIS A 9 -6.91 -0.35 6.84
N HIS A 10 -6.59 0.67 7.64
CA HIS A 10 -6.91 2.05 7.31
C HIS A 10 -5.96 2.60 6.24
N ASP A 11 -6.50 3.48 5.40
CA ASP A 11 -5.76 4.20 4.38
C ASP A 11 -4.96 5.34 5.00
N ASN A 12 -3.65 5.30 4.83
CA ASN A 12 -2.73 6.24 5.44
C ASN A 12 -1.93 6.97 4.35
N GLU A 13 -2.01 8.30 4.35
CA GLU A 13 -1.26 9.14 3.41
C GLU A 13 0.10 9.52 4.00
N ILE A 14 1.16 9.05 3.36
CA ILE A 14 2.55 9.22 3.82
C ILE A 14 3.36 9.83 2.68
N ARG A 15 4.11 10.90 2.99
CA ARG A 15 5.02 11.54 2.05
C ARG A 15 6.43 10.96 2.21
N ALA A 16 7.29 11.19 1.22
CA ALA A 16 8.69 10.80 1.34
C ALA A 16 9.32 11.55 2.53
N LYS A 17 10.10 10.83 3.36
CA LYS A 17 10.73 11.28 4.62
C LYS A 17 9.82 11.34 5.86
N ASP A 18 8.50 11.13 5.74
CA ASP A 18 7.65 10.97 6.93
C ASP A 18 7.95 9.67 7.66
N ALA A 19 7.76 9.68 8.99
CA ALA A 19 7.90 8.47 9.81
C ALA A 19 6.82 7.44 9.46
N ILE A 20 7.22 6.17 9.30
CA ILE A 20 6.31 5.05 9.01
C ILE A 20 5.56 4.68 10.30
N ARG A 21 4.38 5.27 10.51
CA ARG A 21 3.44 4.93 11.59
C ARG A 21 2.00 5.11 11.13
N CYS A 22 1.14 4.17 11.52
CA CYS A 22 -0.30 4.33 11.39
C CYS A 22 -0.79 5.43 12.33
N ARG A 23 -1.64 6.34 11.83
CA ARG A 23 -2.19 7.46 12.63
C ARG A 23 -3.26 7.02 13.63
N GLU A 24 -3.87 5.86 13.42
CA GLU A 24 -4.95 5.35 14.27
C GLU A 24 -4.47 4.36 15.34
N CYS A 25 -3.66 3.37 14.96
CA CYS A 25 -3.21 2.30 15.86
C CYS A 25 -1.73 2.36 16.26
N GLY A 26 -0.93 3.22 15.61
CA GLY A 26 0.51 3.31 15.90
C GLY A 26 1.37 2.16 15.33
N TYR A 27 0.76 1.18 14.65
CA TYR A 27 1.46 0.09 13.97
C TYR A 27 2.40 0.61 12.87
N ARG A 28 3.49 -0.12 12.61
CA ARG A 28 4.62 0.37 11.77
C ARG A 28 4.82 -0.37 10.45
N ILE A 29 3.99 -1.38 10.16
CA ILE A 29 4.04 -2.10 8.88
C ILE A 29 2.85 -1.66 8.03
N MET A 30 3.14 -1.23 6.80
CA MET A 30 2.13 -0.75 5.86
C MET A 30 2.37 -1.31 4.46
N TYR A 31 1.28 -1.60 3.76
CA TYR A 31 1.27 -2.12 2.40
C TYR A 31 0.98 -1.01 1.39
N LYS A 32 1.58 -1.06 0.21
CA LYS A 32 1.27 -0.10 -0.86
C LYS A 32 -0.10 -0.44 -1.46
N LYS A 33 -0.99 0.55 -1.57
CA LYS A 33 -2.31 0.33 -2.19
C LYS A 33 -2.18 -0.01 -3.68
N ARG A 34 -2.97 -0.99 -4.14
CA ARG A 34 -3.03 -1.37 -5.57
C ARG A 34 -3.41 -0.18 -6.43
N THR A 35 -2.78 -0.05 -7.59
CA THR A 35 -3.14 0.97 -8.57
C THR A 35 -4.50 0.65 -9.19
N LYS A 36 -5.28 1.69 -9.52
CA LYS A 36 -6.54 1.52 -10.27
C LYS A 36 -6.32 1.12 -11.75
N ARG A 37 -5.08 1.26 -12.23
CA ARG A 37 -4.69 0.84 -13.58
C ARG A 37 -4.74 -0.68 -13.63
N ARG A 38 -5.53 -1.23 -14.56
CA ARG A 38 -5.57 -2.67 -14.79
C ARG A 38 -4.22 -3.10 -15.32
N MET A 39 -3.66 -4.13 -14.71
CA MET A 39 -2.53 -4.86 -15.27
C MET A 39 -3.14 -5.88 -16.24
N PHE A 40 -2.80 -5.78 -17.51
CA PHE A 40 -3.07 -6.84 -18.46
C PHE A 40 -1.93 -7.85 -18.35
N PHE A 41 -2.28 -9.13 -18.27
CA PHE A 41 -1.31 -10.21 -18.13
C PHE A 41 -1.58 -11.19 -19.26
N ASN A 42 -0.65 -11.36 -20.20
CA ASN A 42 -0.78 -12.37 -21.22
C ASN A 42 -0.29 -13.70 -20.67
N VAL A 43 -1.01 -14.77 -20.99
CA VAL A 43 -0.58 -16.13 -20.63
C VAL A 43 0.76 -16.51 -21.31
N LEU A 44 1.09 -15.87 -22.44
CA LEU A 44 2.38 -16.02 -23.12
C LEU A 44 3.55 -15.35 -22.38
N ASP A 45 3.31 -14.40 -21.47
CA ASP A 45 4.38 -13.77 -20.66
C ASP A 45 4.90 -14.69 -19.53
N VAL A 46 4.32 -15.89 -19.40
CA VAL A 46 4.58 -16.88 -18.33
C VAL A 46 5.27 -18.15 -18.87
N ILE A 47 5.44 -18.26 -20.19
CA ILE A 47 6.09 -19.38 -20.88
C ILE A 47 7.50 -18.96 -21.31
#